data_AF-A0AAD9JE28-F1
#
_entry.id   AF-A0AAD9JE28-F1
#
_cell.length_a   1.000
_cell.length_b   1.000
_cell.length_c   1.000
_cell.angle_alpha   90.00
_cell.angle_beta   90.00
_cell.angle_gamma   90.00
#
_symmetry.space_group_name_H-M   'P 1'
#
loop_
_entity.id
_entity.type
_entity.pdbx_description
1 polymer ?
#
loop_
_entity_poly.entity_id
_entity_poly.type
_entity_poly.pdbx_seq_one_letter_code
_entity_poly.pdbx_strand_id
1 'polypeptide(L)'
;MQNTNTLAGPLFSKSIHSHTTVLLYTCRYLHTRGSSPGPLFVFPDKTPISRTYLSSQLSACLSHAGYDPSLYKCHSFRICAATTAATRGYTDVQIQSMGRWRSAAFRRYIRIPMMTL
;
A
#
# COMPACT_ATOMS: atom_id res chain seq x y z
N MET A 1 38.55 13.34 3.51
CA MET A 1 38.03 14.03 2.30
C MET A 1 36.91 13.18 1.71
N GLN A 2 35.80 13.82 1.38
CA GLN A 2 34.49 13.24 1.06
C GLN A 2 34.42 12.53 -0.31
N ASN A 3 33.56 11.50 -0.41
CA ASN A 3 32.43 11.41 -1.37
C ASN A 3 31.71 10.06 -1.12
N THR A 4 30.50 9.94 -0.55
CA THR A 4 29.14 10.20 -1.09
C THR A 4 28.95 9.87 -2.57
N ASN A 5 28.32 8.72 -2.88
CA ASN A 5 26.98 8.66 -3.48
C ASN A 5 26.60 7.29 -4.07
N THR A 6 25.44 6.82 -3.63
CA THR A 6 24.32 6.35 -4.48
C THR A 6 24.54 5.14 -5.38
N LEU A 7 24.09 3.97 -4.90
CA LEU A 7 23.48 2.94 -5.75
C LEU A 7 22.19 2.44 -5.10
N ALA A 8 21.20 3.33 -4.97
CA ALA A 8 19.80 2.92 -4.89
C ALA A 8 19.42 2.37 -6.28
N GLY A 9 19.63 1.07 -6.49
CA GLY A 9 19.17 0.37 -7.68
C GLY A 9 17.64 0.46 -7.81
N PRO A 10 17.10 0.28 -9.03
CA PRO A 10 15.68 0.47 -9.30
C PRO A 10 14.87 -0.57 -8.52
N LEU A 11 14.21 -0.13 -7.45
CA LEU A 11 13.40 -0.98 -6.56
C LEU A 11 12.10 -1.50 -7.22
N PHE A 12 11.82 -1.11 -8.47
CA PHE A 12 10.58 -1.43 -9.15
C PHE A 12 10.85 -1.90 -10.59
N SER A 13 11.26 -3.16 -10.72
CA SER A 13 11.20 -3.88 -11.99
C SER A 13 9.74 -4.05 -12.43
N LYS A 14 9.46 -3.77 -13.71
CA LYS A 14 8.12 -3.73 -14.34
C LYS A 14 7.41 -5.09 -14.48
N SER A 15 7.71 -6.08 -13.65
CA SER A 15 7.03 -7.38 -13.71
C SER A 15 6.29 -7.69 -12.41
N ILE A 16 5.02 -7.27 -12.35
CA ILE A 16 4.09 -7.66 -11.29
C ILE A 16 3.42 -8.97 -11.72
N HIS A 17 4.17 -10.06 -11.71
CA HIS A 17 3.63 -11.40 -11.94
C HIS A 17 3.96 -12.29 -10.75
N SER A 18 3.25 -12.10 -9.63
CA SER A 18 2.83 -13.19 -8.72
C SER A 18 2.37 -12.63 -7.37
N HIS A 19 1.29 -13.20 -6.83
CA HIS A 19 0.79 -13.01 -5.46
C HIS A 19 1.86 -13.22 -4.37
N THR A 20 3.00 -13.84 -4.71
CA THR A 20 4.12 -14.08 -3.79
C THR A 20 5.00 -12.87 -3.52
N THR A 21 4.97 -11.86 -4.39
CA THR A 21 5.94 -10.74 -4.37
C THR A 21 5.88 -9.91 -3.08
N VAL A 22 4.67 -9.55 -2.62
CA VAL A 22 4.51 -8.73 -1.40
C VAL A 22 4.94 -9.50 -0.15
N LEU A 23 4.62 -10.79 -0.06
CA LEU A 23 5.03 -11.64 1.06
C LEU A 23 6.55 -11.75 1.12
N LEU A 24 7.21 -11.98 -0.02
CA LEU A 24 8.67 -12.05 -0.10
C LEU A 24 9.34 -10.75 0.37
N TYR A 25 8.88 -9.58 -0.11
CA TYR A 25 9.43 -8.30 0.34
C TYR A 25 9.16 -8.04 1.81
N THR A 26 8.00 -8.45 2.33
CA THR A 26 7.66 -8.31 3.75
C THR A 26 8.57 -9.20 4.60
N CYS A 27 8.78 -10.47 4.23
CA CYS A 27 9.69 -11.37 4.93
C CYS A 27 11.12 -10.84 4.94
N ARG A 28 11.61 -10.36 3.79
CA ARG A 28 12.94 -9.73 3.68
C ARG A 28 13.05 -8.50 4.58
N TYR A 29 12.05 -7.63 4.56
CA TYR A 29 12.01 -6.46 5.43
C TYR A 29 12.03 -6.87 6.91
N LEU A 30 11.20 -7.83 7.32
CA LEU A 30 11.16 -8.33 8.70
C LEU A 30 12.50 -8.89 9.15
N HIS A 31 13.19 -9.61 8.27
CA HIS A 31 14.54 -10.12 8.54
C HIS A 31 15.53 -8.97 8.79
N THR A 32 15.50 -7.91 7.99
CA THR A 32 16.37 -6.73 8.17
C THR A 32 15.97 -5.86 9.37
N ARG A 33 14.67 -5.79 9.68
CA ARG A 33 14.12 -4.97 10.77
C ARG A 33 14.45 -5.58 12.14
N GLY A 34 14.46 -6.92 12.23
CA GLY A 34 14.72 -7.68 13.46
C GLY A 34 13.53 -7.76 14.41
N SER A 35 13.72 -8.32 15.60
CA SER A 35 12.64 -8.65 16.56
C SER A 35 12.38 -7.63 17.66
N SER A 36 12.94 -6.41 17.56
CA SER A 36 12.78 -5.39 18.60
C SER A 36 11.31 -5.00 18.83
N PRO A 37 10.89 -4.68 20.06
CA PRO A 37 9.54 -4.17 20.32
C PRO A 37 9.32 -2.82 19.63
N GLY A 38 8.07 -2.49 19.34
CA GLY A 38 7.67 -1.20 18.75
C GLY A 38 7.00 -1.32 17.37
N PRO A 39 6.89 -0.19 16.63
CA PRO A 39 6.22 -0.17 15.33
C PRO A 39 6.82 -1.15 14.32
N LEU A 40 5.97 -1.63 13.41
CA LEU A 40 6.40 -2.57 12.38
C LEU A 40 7.29 -1.87 11.33
N PHE A 41 6.86 -0.71 10.87
CA PHE A 41 7.54 0.10 9.86
C PHE A 41 8.37 1.18 10.51
N VAL A 42 9.70 1.06 10.40
CA VAL A 42 10.67 1.96 11.02
C VAL A 42 11.79 2.31 10.04
N PHE A 43 12.40 3.46 10.26
CA PHE A 43 13.68 3.81 9.65
C PHE A 43 14.83 2.99 10.25
N PRO A 44 16.02 2.99 9.64
CA PRO A 44 17.19 2.26 10.16
C PRO A 44 17.56 2.63 11.61
N ASP A 45 17.30 3.88 12.01
CA ASP A 45 17.49 4.40 13.37
C ASP A 45 16.37 4.00 14.35
N LYS A 46 15.45 3.12 13.93
CA LYS A 46 14.28 2.63 14.67
C LYS A 46 13.17 3.67 14.91
N THR A 47 13.25 4.85 14.30
CA THR A 47 12.15 5.82 14.38
C THR A 47 10.95 5.37 13.53
N PRO A 48 9.71 5.64 13.94
CA PRO A 48 8.53 5.21 13.19
C PRO A 48 8.39 5.94 11.86
N ILE A 49 7.97 5.24 10.80
CA ILE A 49 7.68 5.89 9.52
C ILE A 49 6.46 6.81 9.66
N SER A 50 6.62 8.07 9.25
CA SER A 50 5.54 9.05 9.29
C SER A 50 4.56 8.89 8.12
N ARG A 51 3.34 9.38 8.30
CA ARG A 51 2.33 9.43 7.23
C ARG A 51 2.79 10.26 6.03
N THR A 52 3.48 11.38 6.29
CA THR A 52 3.97 12.28 5.23
C THR A 52 5.03 11.61 4.39
N TYR A 53 5.96 10.88 5.02
CA TYR A 53 6.96 10.09 4.32
C TYR A 53 6.31 9.00 3.45
N LEU A 54 5.38 8.22 4.01
CA LEU A 54 4.67 7.20 3.22
C LEU A 54 3.94 7.83 2.02
N SER A 55 3.31 8.99 2.22
CA SER A 55 2.59 9.69 1.16
C SER A 55 3.55 10.18 0.07
N SER A 56 4.72 10.70 0.41
CA SER A 56 5.71 11.15 -0.58
C SER A 56 6.32 9.98 -1.36
N GLN A 57 6.60 8.85 -0.69
CA GLN A 57 7.06 7.64 -1.35
C GLN A 57 6.01 7.08 -2.31
N LEU A 58 4.73 7.07 -1.90
CA LEU A 58 3.64 6.67 -2.80
C LEU A 58 3.56 7.59 -4.02
N SER A 59 3.61 8.91 -3.83
CA SER A 59 3.61 9.86 -4.94
C SER A 59 4.77 9.63 -5.91
N ALA A 60 5.98 9.41 -5.39
CA ALA A 60 7.15 9.11 -6.21
C ALA A 60 6.97 7.81 -7.02
N CYS A 61 6.44 6.76 -6.41
CA CYS A 61 6.14 5.50 -7.10
C CYS A 61 5.10 5.67 -8.21
N LEU A 62 4.04 6.45 -7.95
CA LEU A 62 2.99 6.74 -8.93
C LEU A 62 3.55 7.53 -10.12
N SER A 63 4.32 8.59 -9.87
CA SER A 63 5.00 9.36 -10.92
C SER A 63 5.89 8.45 -11.77
N HIS A 64 6.67 7.59 -11.12
CA HIS A 64 7.57 6.66 -11.82
C HIS A 64 6.80 5.64 -12.68
N ALA A 65 5.61 5.24 -12.24
CA ALA A 65 4.73 4.36 -12.98
C ALA A 65 3.90 5.08 -14.07
N GLY A 66 4.05 6.40 -14.23
CA GLY A 66 3.34 7.20 -15.24
C GLY A 66 1.94 7.66 -14.84
N TYR A 67 1.57 7.57 -13.56
CA TYR A 67 0.29 8.07 -13.04
C TYR A 67 0.46 9.45 -12.43
N ASP A 68 -0.60 10.29 -12.50
CA ASP A 68 -0.65 11.56 -11.78
C ASP A 68 -0.82 11.33 -10.26
N PRO A 69 0.18 11.67 -9.43
CA PRO A 69 0.08 11.49 -7.97
C PRO A 69 -0.99 12.36 -7.31
N SER A 70 -1.47 13.41 -7.96
CA SER A 70 -2.51 14.30 -7.40
C SER A 70 -3.86 13.57 -7.26
N LEU A 71 -4.10 12.58 -8.13
CA LEU A 71 -5.35 11.83 -8.22
C LEU A 71 -5.43 10.65 -7.25
N TYR A 72 -4.28 10.15 -6.77
CA TYR A 72 -4.23 8.93 -5.96
C TYR A 72 -3.53 9.17 -4.62
N LYS A 73 -4.16 8.66 -3.56
CA LYS A 73 -3.62 8.68 -2.20
C LYS A 73 -3.76 7.28 -1.60
N CYS A 74 -3.10 7.01 -0.46
CA CYS A 74 -3.28 5.72 0.24
C CYS A 74 -4.76 5.38 0.49
N HIS A 75 -5.61 6.40 0.67
CA HIS A 75 -7.04 6.23 0.82
C HIS A 75 -7.73 5.65 -0.43
N SER A 76 -7.27 6.02 -1.63
CA SER A 76 -7.77 5.49 -2.90
C SER A 76 -7.59 3.97 -2.97
N PHE A 77 -6.46 3.44 -2.47
CA PHE A 77 -6.24 1.99 -2.39
C PHE A 77 -7.26 1.29 -1.46
N ARG A 78 -7.66 1.94 -0.36
CA ARG A 78 -8.70 1.39 0.54
C ARG A 78 -10.07 1.35 -0.14
N ILE A 79 -10.40 2.36 -0.94
CA ILE A 79 -11.61 2.39 -1.79
C ILE A 79 -11.55 1.27 -2.82
N CYS A 80 -10.43 1.14 -3.54
CA CYS A 80 -10.23 0.07 -4.52
C CYS A 80 -10.34 -1.31 -3.88
N ALA A 81 -9.73 -1.55 -2.71
CA ALA A 81 -9.82 -2.84 -2.02
C ALA A 81 -11.26 -3.20 -1.66
N ALA A 82 -12.04 -2.26 -1.11
CA ALA A 82 -13.45 -2.47 -0.80
C ALA A 82 -14.29 -2.74 -2.06
N THR A 83 -14.06 -1.95 -3.11
CA THR A 83 -14.75 -2.08 -4.40
C THR A 83 -14.40 -3.41 -5.06
N THR A 84 -13.14 -3.83 -5.06
CA THR A 84 -12.69 -5.12 -5.58
C THR A 84 -13.30 -6.29 -4.81
N ALA A 85 -13.39 -6.19 -3.48
CA ALA A 85 -14.07 -7.22 -2.70
C ALA A 85 -15.57 -7.29 -3.04
N ALA A 86 -16.24 -6.15 -3.14
CA ALA A 86 -17.66 -6.12 -3.51
C ALA A 86 -17.92 -6.66 -4.94
N THR A 87 -17.12 -6.27 -5.93
CA THR A 87 -17.21 -6.77 -7.31
C THR A 87 -16.92 -8.27 -7.43
N ARG A 88 -16.17 -8.85 -6.49
CA ARG A 88 -15.92 -10.29 -6.40
C ARG A 88 -16.99 -11.06 -5.61
N GLY A 89 -18.07 -10.39 -5.19
CA GLY A 89 -19.19 -11.02 -4.49
C GLY A 89 -18.96 -11.33 -3.02
N TYR A 90 -17.96 -10.71 -2.37
CA TYR A 90 -17.79 -10.84 -0.92
C TYR A 90 -18.97 -10.19 -0.18
N THR A 91 -19.36 -10.78 0.95
CA THR A 91 -20.48 -10.27 1.76
C THR A 91 -20.10 -8.99 2.50
N ASP A 92 -21.11 -8.18 2.87
CA ASP A 92 -20.95 -6.98 3.68
C ASP A 92 -20.11 -7.25 4.95
N VAL A 93 -20.37 -8.37 5.63
CA VAL A 93 -19.64 -8.78 6.86
C VAL A 93 -18.17 -9.07 6.57
N GLN A 94 -17.86 -9.75 5.46
CA GLN A 94 -16.49 -10.04 5.06
C GLN A 94 -15.74 -8.75 4.71
N ILE A 95 -16.36 -7.84 3.96
CA ILE A 95 -15.77 -6.55 3.59
C ILE A 95 -15.53 -5.68 4.83
N GLN A 96 -16.49 -5.65 5.75
CA GLN A 96 -16.32 -4.98 7.04
C GLN A 96 -15.15 -5.55 7.84
N SER A 97 -15.03 -6.87 7.92
CA SER A 97 -13.94 -7.55 8.60
C SER A 97 -12.58 -7.20 7.98
N MET A 98 -12.43 -7.36 6.66
CA MET A 98 -11.20 -7.06 5.92
C MET A 98 -10.75 -5.60 6.08
N GLY A 99 -11.69 -4.65 6.01
CA GLY A 99 -11.39 -3.23 6.15
C GLY A 99 -11.49 -2.70 7.58
N ARG A 100 -11.73 -3.57 8.57
CA ARG A 100 -11.87 -3.23 9.99
C ARG A 100 -12.92 -2.15 10.27
N TRP A 101 -14.03 -2.18 9.54
CA TRP A 101 -15.17 -1.29 9.75
C TRP A 101 -16.14 -1.88 10.78
N ARG A 102 -16.61 -1.05 11.71
CA ARG A 102 -17.61 -1.44 12.72
C ARG A 102 -19.05 -1.05 12.35
N SER A 103 -19.22 -0.28 11.28
CA SER A 103 -20.50 0.26 10.84
C SER A 103 -20.65 0.15 9.33
N ALA A 104 -21.80 0.55 8.80
CA ALA A 104 -22.06 0.61 7.36
C ALA A 104 -21.21 1.67 6.60
N ALA A 105 -20.25 2.34 7.25
CA ALA A 105 -19.37 3.32 6.63
C ALA A 105 -18.56 2.79 5.43
N PHE A 106 -18.28 1.48 5.39
CA PHE A 106 -17.59 0.82 4.27
C PHE A 106 -18.33 0.95 2.94
N ARG A 107 -19.67 1.09 2.95
CA ARG A 107 -20.46 1.23 1.72
C ARG A 107 -20.07 2.46 0.91
N ARG A 108 -19.65 3.55 1.58
CA ARG A 108 -19.13 4.76 0.91
C ARG A 108 -17.80 4.54 0.16
N TYR A 109 -17.09 3.46 0.49
CA TYR A 109 -15.84 3.07 -0.16
C TYR A 109 -16.06 2.14 -1.34
N ILE A 110 -17.26 1.56 -1.50
CA ILE A 110 -17.59 0.70 -2.63
C ILE A 110 -18.07 1.58 -3.78
N ARG A 111 -17.30 1.60 -4.87
CA ARG A 111 -17.59 2.38 -6.09
C ARG A 111 -17.71 1.44 -7.28
N ILE A 112 -18.80 0.69 -7.34
CA ILE A 112 -19.12 -0.15 -8.50
C ILE A 112 -19.84 0.76 -9.49
N PRO A 113 -19.26 1.07 -10.67
CA PRO A 113 -20.03 1.71 -11.72
C PRO A 113 -21.18 0.77 -12.06
N MET A 114 -22.42 1.23 -11.87
CA MET A 114 -23.58 0.54 -12.41
C MET A 114 -23.35 0.48 -13.91
N MET A 115 -23.14 -0.73 -14.46
CA MET A 115 -23.18 -0.89 -15.90
C MET A 115 -24.60 -0.55 -16.32
N THR A 116 -24.78 0.62 -16.90
CA THR A 116 -26.00 0.96 -17.63
C THR A 116 -26.04 -0.01 -18.80
N LEU A 117 -26.93 -1.01 -18.70
CA LEU A 117 -27.28 -1.90 -19.80
C LEU A 117 -27.99 -1.11 -20.90
#